data_AF-A0A2E6ZN93-F1
#
_entry.id   AF-A0A2E6ZN93-F1
#
_cell.length_a   1.000
_cell.length_b   1.000
_cell.length_c   1.000
_cell.angle_alpha   90.00
_cell.angle_beta   90.00
_cell.angle_gamma   90.00
#
_symmetry.space_group_name_H-M   'P 1'
#
loop_
_entity.id
_entity.type
_entity.pdbx_description
1 polymer ?
#
loop_
_entity_poly.entity_id
_entity_poly.type
_entity_poly.pdbx_seq_one_letter_code
_entity_poly.pdbx_strand_id
1 'polypeptide(L)'
;MTTSNSQLEQRIQVLEDEVNILKTEIRQILIDMRDTWLRKSDVLATSQQLVQPAASPVAASPAASPSVANGVPRTYFGSEAGLDLSTEQNNKGTLNDLLAWMGGAKEKGLTAARLFPILEAYENSAMISPLMSKFILKNMSMLDEMYSGDDPMSPSVYSQVISDLHKLVCISIEAS
;
A
#
# COMPACT_ATOMS: atom_id res chain seq x y z
N MET A 1 54.40 -7.62 -17.07
CA MET A 1 53.00 -7.16 -17.25
C MET A 1 51.96 -8.26 -17.00
N THR A 2 52.34 -9.53 -16.80
CA THR A 2 51.42 -10.65 -16.54
C THR A 2 50.95 -10.78 -15.08
N THR A 3 51.77 -10.35 -14.12
CA THR A 3 51.52 -10.46 -12.67
C THR A 3 50.38 -9.58 -12.16
N SER A 4 50.14 -8.42 -12.77
CA SER A 4 49.04 -7.52 -12.40
C SER A 4 47.68 -8.07 -12.85
N ASN A 5 47.63 -8.75 -14.01
CA ASN A 5 46.42 -9.41 -14.48
C ASN A 5 46.05 -10.61 -13.60
N SER A 6 47.03 -11.44 -13.21
CA SER A 6 46.75 -12.57 -12.31
C SER A 6 46.25 -12.13 -10.93
N GLN A 7 46.76 -11.00 -10.40
CA GLN A 7 46.23 -10.42 -9.15
C GLN A 7 44.80 -9.90 -9.30
N LEU A 8 44.46 -9.34 -10.46
CA LEU A 8 43.12 -8.86 -10.74
C LEU A 8 42.13 -10.02 -10.87
N GLU A 9 42.49 -11.07 -11.60
CA GLU A 9 41.69 -12.31 -11.72
C GLU A 9 41.45 -12.95 -10.36
N GLN A 10 42.49 -13.00 -9.50
CA GLN A 10 42.33 -13.54 -8.15
C GLN A 10 41.38 -12.70 -7.28
N ARG A 11 41.42 -11.36 -7.41
CA ARG A 11 40.48 -10.48 -6.71
C ARG A 11 39.05 -10.64 -7.21
N ILE A 12 38.87 -10.82 -8.52
CA ILE A 12 37.56 -11.08 -9.12
C ILE A 12 37.01 -12.39 -8.57
N GLN A 13 37.81 -13.45 -8.52
CA GLN A 13 37.37 -14.74 -7.99
C GLN A 13 36.95 -14.64 -6.51
N VAL A 14 37.73 -13.94 -5.68
CA VAL A 14 37.38 -13.73 -4.26
C VAL A 14 36.07 -12.96 -4.13
N LEU A 15 35.86 -11.92 -4.93
CA LEU A 15 34.61 -11.16 -4.93
C LEU A 15 33.42 -11.99 -5.40
N GLU A 16 33.60 -12.88 -6.38
CA GLU A 16 32.56 -13.79 -6.83
C GLU A 16 32.17 -14.79 -5.73
N ASP A 17 33.15 -15.29 -4.97
CA ASP A 17 32.90 -16.17 -3.83
C ASP A 17 32.20 -15.42 -2.68
N GLU A 18 32.61 -14.19 -2.39
CA GLU A 18 31.95 -13.31 -1.42
C GLU A 18 30.49 -12.99 -1.81
N VAL A 19 30.22 -12.76 -3.10
CA VAL A 19 28.86 -12.55 -3.59
C VAL A 19 28.03 -13.83 -3.47
N ASN A 20 28.62 -14.99 -3.76
CA ASN A 20 27.92 -16.26 -3.63
C ASN A 20 27.57 -16.56 -2.16
N ILE A 21 28.47 -16.30 -1.21
CA ILE A 21 28.17 -16.51 0.21
C ILE A 21 27.08 -15.53 0.69
N LEU A 22 27.17 -14.25 0.35
CA LEU A 22 26.13 -13.26 0.65
C LEU A 22 24.76 -13.68 0.10
N LYS A 23 24.72 -14.20 -1.13
CA LYS A 23 23.49 -14.70 -1.76
C LYS A 23 22.90 -15.89 -0.98
N THR A 24 23.74 -16.76 -0.42
CA THR A 24 23.27 -17.87 0.42
C THR A 24 22.77 -17.40 1.79
N GLU A 25 23.44 -16.42 2.41
CA GLU A 25 23.02 -15.84 3.68
C GLU A 25 21.68 -15.12 3.56
N ILE A 26 21.52 -14.26 2.54
CA ILE A 26 20.25 -13.58 2.27
C ILE A 26 19.12 -14.58 2.06
N ARG A 27 19.36 -15.64 1.28
CA ARG A 27 18.37 -16.71 1.09
C ARG A 27 17.98 -17.36 2.42
N GLN A 28 18.96 -17.65 3.28
CA GLN A 28 18.70 -18.30 4.56
C GLN A 28 17.93 -17.38 5.52
N ILE A 29 18.24 -16.09 5.55
CA ILE A 29 17.51 -15.09 6.34
C ILE A 29 16.05 -15.00 5.88
N LEU A 30 15.80 -14.95 4.56
CA LEU A 30 14.44 -14.92 4.03
C LEU A 30 13.65 -16.19 4.36
N ILE A 31 14.30 -17.36 4.33
CA ILE A 31 13.69 -18.63 4.76
C ILE A 31 13.32 -18.57 6.26
N ASP A 32 14.24 -18.10 7.10
CA ASP A 32 14.02 -18.01 8.55
C ASP A 32 12.91 -17.01 8.90
N MET A 33 12.86 -15.86 8.22
CA MET A 33 11.78 -14.89 8.35
C MET A 33 10.42 -15.49 7.95
N ARG A 34 10.36 -16.21 6.83
CA ARG A 34 9.15 -16.91 6.38
C ARG A 34 8.71 -17.97 7.39
N ASP A 35 9.63 -18.80 7.87
CA ASP A 35 9.31 -19.86 8.83
C ASP A 35 8.86 -19.28 10.18
N THR A 36 9.47 -18.17 10.62
CA THR A 36 9.05 -17.40 11.79
C THR A 36 7.64 -16.83 11.61
N TRP A 37 7.32 -16.30 10.42
CA TRP A 37 6.01 -15.75 10.13
C TRP A 37 4.92 -16.84 10.05
N LEU A 38 5.20 -17.95 9.36
CA LEU A 38 4.31 -19.11 9.31
C LEU A 38 4.00 -19.64 10.72
N ARG A 39 5.02 -19.80 11.58
CA ARG A 39 4.81 -20.20 12.98
C ARG A 39 3.93 -19.21 13.76
N LYS A 40 4.09 -17.90 13.54
CA LYS A 40 3.25 -16.88 14.19
C LYS A 40 1.80 -16.93 13.68
N SER A 41 1.58 -17.18 12.40
CA SER A 41 0.22 -17.33 11.84
C SER A 41 -0.53 -18.54 12.41
N ASP A 42 0.16 -19.65 12.64
CA ASP A 42 -0.42 -20.88 13.19
C ASP A 42 -0.89 -20.70 14.66
N VAL A 43 -0.11 -19.96 15.45
CA VAL A 43 -0.47 -19.60 16.84
C VAL A 43 -1.72 -18.72 16.88
N LEU A 44 -1.89 -17.78 15.94
CA LEU A 44 -3.07 -16.93 15.87
C LEU A 44 -4.31 -17.70 15.36
N ALA A 45 -4.15 -18.62 14.42
CA ALA A 45 -5.23 -19.48 13.93
C ALA A 45 -5.76 -20.43 15.01
N THR A 46 -4.86 -21.04 15.80
CA THR A 46 -5.23 -21.88 16.95
C THR A 46 -6.02 -21.11 18.00
N SER A 47 -5.72 -19.82 18.22
CA SER A 47 -6.37 -19.03 19.26
C SER A 47 -7.81 -18.58 18.92
N GLN A 48 -8.24 -18.66 17.65
CA GLN A 48 -9.61 -18.31 17.24
C GLN A 48 -10.63 -19.46 17.37
N GLN A 49 -10.20 -20.70 17.63
CA GLN A 49 -11.10 -21.85 17.53
C GLN A 49 -11.88 -22.20 18.82
N LEU A 50 -11.81 -21.39 19.89
CA LEU A 50 -12.41 -21.73 21.20
C LEU A 50 -13.62 -20.89 21.64
N VAL A 51 -14.27 -20.12 20.76
CA VAL A 51 -15.55 -19.45 21.10
C VAL A 51 -16.59 -19.67 20.00
N GLN A 52 -17.41 -20.70 20.18
CA GLN A 52 -18.64 -20.91 19.41
C GLN A 52 -19.78 -21.24 20.38
N PRO A 53 -20.90 -20.50 20.34
CA PRO A 53 -22.19 -21.08 20.69
C PRO A 53 -23.27 -20.82 19.64
N ALA A 54 -23.80 -21.94 19.12
CA ALA A 54 -25.20 -22.30 18.82
C ALA A 54 -26.20 -21.34 18.12
N ALA A 55 -26.86 -21.90 17.10
CA ALA A 55 -27.93 -21.41 16.21
C ALA A 55 -29.28 -21.06 16.91
N SER A 56 -30.17 -20.21 16.33
CA SER A 56 -31.19 -20.60 15.32
C SER A 56 -32.01 -19.39 14.75
N PRO A 57 -32.72 -19.53 13.59
CA PRO A 57 -33.40 -18.46 12.81
C PRO A 57 -34.94 -18.42 12.98
N VAL A 58 -35.67 -17.41 12.44
CA VAL A 58 -37.08 -17.48 11.93
C VAL A 58 -37.62 -16.16 11.29
N ALA A 59 -38.07 -16.30 10.02
CA ALA A 59 -39.25 -15.74 9.31
C ALA A 59 -39.42 -14.24 8.90
N ALA A 60 -40.26 -14.06 7.86
CA ALA A 60 -40.36 -12.97 6.88
C ALA A 60 -41.59 -12.03 7.03
N SER A 61 -41.43 -10.77 6.58
CA SER A 61 -42.31 -9.79 5.83
C SER A 61 -43.84 -9.65 6.13
N PRO A 62 -44.60 -8.61 5.66
CA PRO A 62 -44.30 -7.51 4.70
C PRO A 62 -44.88 -6.07 5.02
N ALA A 63 -44.52 -5.09 4.16
CA ALA A 63 -45.40 -4.11 3.46
C ALA A 63 -45.18 -2.57 3.64
N ALA A 64 -44.95 -1.95 2.47
CA ALA A 64 -45.45 -0.65 1.95
C ALA A 64 -44.70 0.70 2.20
N SER A 65 -44.19 1.26 1.08
CA SER A 65 -43.63 2.60 0.78
C SER A 65 -44.71 3.73 0.79
N PRO A 66 -44.47 5.07 0.53
CA PRO A 66 -43.52 5.67 -0.45
C PRO A 66 -42.86 7.06 -0.14
N SER A 67 -41.87 7.44 -0.99
CA SER A 67 -41.38 8.80 -1.39
C SER A 67 -40.69 9.69 -0.32
N VAL A 68 -39.59 10.45 -0.53
CA VAL A 68 -39.13 11.30 -1.64
C VAL A 68 -37.59 11.48 -1.61
N ALA A 69 -37.03 11.75 -2.78
CA ALA A 69 -35.64 12.01 -3.19
C ALA A 69 -34.81 13.06 -2.41
N ASN A 70 -33.50 12.81 -2.26
CA ASN A 70 -32.40 13.54 -2.95
C ASN A 70 -31.05 13.30 -2.28
N GLY A 71 -30.00 13.08 -3.08
CA GLY A 71 -28.60 13.17 -2.64
C GLY A 71 -27.69 11.98 -2.96
N VAL A 72 -27.78 11.39 -4.16
CA VAL A 72 -26.72 10.48 -4.65
C VAL A 72 -25.48 11.33 -4.95
N PRO A 73 -24.28 11.01 -4.41
CA PRO A 73 -23.05 11.66 -4.87
C PRO A 73 -22.87 11.29 -6.34
N ARG A 74 -23.02 12.30 -7.18
CA ARG A 74 -22.89 12.22 -8.63
C ARG A 74 -21.50 11.67 -8.95
N THR A 75 -21.42 10.44 -9.43
CA THR A 75 -20.19 9.87 -10.01
C THR A 75 -19.84 10.69 -11.25
N TYR A 76 -18.98 11.70 -11.08
CA TYR A 76 -18.50 12.55 -12.15
C TYR A 76 -17.06 12.14 -12.50
N PHE A 77 -16.90 10.87 -12.90
CA PHE A 77 -15.72 10.49 -13.67
C PHE A 77 -15.95 10.98 -15.11
N GLY A 78 -15.39 12.14 -15.43
CA GLY A 78 -15.23 12.60 -16.80
C GLY A 78 -14.27 11.67 -17.54
N SER A 79 -14.78 11.05 -18.61
CA SER A 79 -14.12 10.02 -19.43
C SER A 79 -12.98 10.53 -20.34
N GLU A 80 -12.10 11.42 -19.88
CA GLU A 80 -11.05 12.00 -20.76
C GLU A 80 -9.62 11.95 -20.24
N ALA A 81 -9.36 11.22 -19.15
CA ALA A 81 -8.02 10.82 -18.73
C ALA A 81 -7.92 9.30 -18.63
N GLY A 82 -8.16 8.62 -19.76
CA GLY A 82 -7.94 7.18 -19.90
C GLY A 82 -6.45 6.84 -19.86
N LEU A 83 -5.84 6.89 -18.68
CA LEU A 83 -4.70 6.02 -18.40
C LEU A 83 -5.29 4.62 -18.29
N ASP A 84 -5.15 3.84 -19.37
CA ASP A 84 -5.61 2.46 -19.42
C ASP A 84 -4.86 1.63 -18.36
N LEU A 85 -5.45 1.60 -17.17
CA LEU A 85 -5.08 0.76 -16.03
C LEU A 85 -5.88 -0.55 -16.07
N SER A 86 -6.39 -0.96 -17.24
CA SER A 86 -7.18 -2.18 -17.41
C SER A 86 -6.27 -3.40 -17.46
N THR A 87 -5.52 -3.63 -16.38
CA THR A 87 -4.94 -4.93 -16.11
C THR A 87 -4.96 -5.07 -14.60
N GLU A 88 -5.65 -6.10 -14.11
CA GLU A 88 -5.78 -6.51 -12.70
C GLU A 88 -6.93 -5.84 -11.91
N GLN A 89 -8.00 -6.62 -11.73
CA GLN A 89 -9.15 -6.32 -10.88
C GLN A 89 -8.74 -5.98 -9.43
N ASN A 90 -7.58 -6.48 -8.98
CA ASN A 90 -6.96 -6.20 -7.69
C ASN A 90 -6.51 -4.72 -7.55
N ASN A 91 -6.00 -4.13 -8.63
CA ASN A 91 -5.57 -2.73 -8.65
C ASN A 91 -6.76 -1.77 -8.49
N LYS A 92 -7.96 -2.16 -8.91
CA LYS A 92 -9.17 -1.35 -8.73
C LYS A 92 -9.60 -1.20 -7.27
N GLY A 93 -9.43 -2.26 -6.46
CA GLY A 93 -9.68 -2.21 -5.01
C GLY A 93 -8.69 -1.29 -4.32
N THR A 94 -7.39 -1.52 -4.59
CA THR A 94 -6.28 -0.67 -4.10
C THR A 94 -6.49 0.81 -4.42
N LEU A 95 -6.87 1.15 -5.66
CA LEU A 95 -7.08 2.54 -6.06
C LEU A 95 -8.28 3.18 -5.36
N ASN A 96 -9.34 2.41 -5.08
CA ASN A 96 -10.50 2.90 -4.32
C ASN A 96 -10.10 3.17 -2.87
N ASP A 97 -9.35 2.26 -2.27
CA ASP A 97 -8.83 2.43 -0.90
C ASP A 97 -7.89 3.63 -0.81
N LEU A 98 -7.03 3.84 -1.83
CA LEU A 98 -6.16 5.03 -1.93
C LEU A 98 -6.98 6.32 -2.05
N LEU A 99 -8.05 6.33 -2.84
CA LEU A 99 -8.96 7.48 -2.96
C LEU A 99 -9.66 7.79 -1.63
N ALA A 100 -10.15 6.76 -0.94
CA ALA A 100 -10.76 6.90 0.38
C ALA A 100 -9.74 7.40 1.42
N TRP A 101 -8.51 6.86 1.39
CA TRP A 101 -7.40 7.31 2.23
C TRP A 101 -7.04 8.77 1.96
N MET A 102 -6.92 9.19 0.70
CA MET A 102 -6.61 10.59 0.33
C MET A 102 -7.67 11.56 0.88
N GLY A 103 -8.96 11.19 0.78
CA GLY A 103 -10.05 11.97 1.37
C GLY A 103 -9.88 12.14 2.89
N GLY A 104 -9.73 11.02 3.62
CA GLY A 104 -9.56 11.07 5.07
C GLY A 104 -8.24 11.69 5.53
N ALA A 105 -7.18 11.59 4.72
CA ALA A 105 -5.90 12.24 4.97
C ALA A 105 -5.99 13.75 4.80
N LYS A 106 -6.73 14.22 3.79
CA LYS A 106 -6.97 15.65 3.56
C LYS A 106 -7.79 16.27 4.69
N GLU A 107 -8.83 15.60 5.17
CA GLU A 107 -9.62 16.06 6.33
C GLU A 107 -8.76 16.27 7.58
N LYS A 108 -7.69 15.49 7.72
CA LYS A 108 -6.71 15.57 8.82
C LYS A 108 -5.61 16.62 8.59
N GLY A 109 -5.68 17.37 7.49
CA GLY A 109 -4.73 18.44 7.16
C GLY A 109 -3.48 17.99 6.40
N LEU A 110 -3.46 16.78 5.79
CA LEU A 110 -2.36 16.39 4.92
C LEU A 110 -2.45 17.15 3.58
N THR A 111 -1.33 17.71 3.15
CA THR A 111 -1.19 18.39 1.85
C THR A 111 -0.27 17.63 0.92
N ALA A 112 -0.41 17.85 -0.40
CA ALA A 112 0.46 17.29 -1.42
C ALA A 112 1.93 17.64 -1.18
N ALA A 113 2.21 18.87 -0.71
CA ALA A 113 3.56 19.32 -0.39
C ALA A 113 4.22 18.48 0.73
N ARG A 114 3.45 18.07 1.76
CA ARG A 114 3.96 17.22 2.85
C ARG A 114 4.12 15.76 2.44
N LEU A 115 3.41 15.33 1.41
CA LEU A 115 3.43 13.96 0.91
C LEU A 115 4.54 13.72 -0.12
N PHE A 116 4.92 14.76 -0.88
CA PHE A 116 5.89 14.66 -1.97
C PHE A 116 7.21 13.93 -1.60
N PRO A 117 7.92 14.28 -0.51
CA PRO A 117 9.18 13.60 -0.17
C PRO A 117 9.01 12.11 0.16
N ILE A 118 7.83 11.72 0.68
CA ILE A 118 7.53 10.32 1.02
C ILE A 118 7.29 9.51 -0.25
N LEU A 119 6.54 10.07 -1.21
CA LEU A 119 6.29 9.39 -2.48
C LEU A 119 7.57 9.24 -3.31
N GLU A 120 8.45 10.24 -3.29
CA GLU A 120 9.79 10.12 -3.90
C GLU A 120 10.59 8.96 -3.29
N ALA A 121 10.56 8.81 -1.97
CA ALA A 121 11.23 7.69 -1.29
C ALA A 121 10.61 6.33 -1.67
N TYR A 122 9.29 6.24 -1.80
CA TYR A 122 8.61 5.01 -2.21
C TYR A 122 8.89 4.65 -3.67
N GLU A 123 8.97 5.65 -4.56
CA GLU A 123 9.36 5.45 -5.96
C GLU A 123 10.80 4.95 -6.07
N ASN A 124 11.74 5.59 -5.35
CA ASN A 124 13.14 5.17 -5.30
C ASN A 124 13.33 3.77 -4.68
N SER A 125 12.44 3.38 -3.77
CA SER A 125 12.44 2.05 -3.14
C SER A 125 11.67 1.00 -3.95
N ALA A 126 11.16 1.35 -5.13
CA ALA A 126 10.33 0.50 -5.99
C ALA A 126 9.05 -0.05 -5.30
N MET A 127 8.59 0.61 -4.24
CA MET A 127 7.37 0.24 -3.52
C MET A 127 6.11 0.70 -4.26
N ILE A 128 6.20 1.81 -4.99
CA ILE A 128 5.14 2.31 -5.86
C ILE A 128 5.73 2.64 -7.23
N SER A 129 4.92 2.46 -8.27
CA SER A 129 5.30 2.91 -9.61
C SER A 129 5.27 4.44 -9.70
N PRO A 130 6.10 5.06 -10.56
CA PRO A 130 6.07 6.50 -10.80
C PRO A 130 4.68 7.01 -11.23
N LEU A 131 3.88 6.15 -11.87
CA LEU A 131 2.51 6.47 -12.27
C LEU A 131 1.58 6.58 -11.06
N MET A 132 1.73 5.69 -10.07
CA MET A 132 0.98 5.75 -8.82
C MET A 132 1.37 6.97 -7.98
N SER A 133 2.67 7.29 -7.87
CA SER A 133 3.16 8.52 -7.22
C SER A 133 2.47 9.75 -7.81
N LYS A 134 2.47 9.87 -9.14
CA LYS A 134 1.85 10.99 -9.87
C LYS A 134 0.34 11.03 -9.68
N PHE A 135 -0.33 9.88 -9.68
CA PHE A 135 -1.76 9.80 -9.41
C PHE A 135 -2.10 10.34 -8.01
N ILE A 136 -1.40 9.88 -6.97
CA ILE A 136 -1.63 10.30 -5.59
C ILE A 136 -1.37 11.81 -5.45
N LEU A 137 -0.23 12.30 -5.96
CA LEU A 137 0.13 13.72 -5.94
C LEU A 137 -0.90 14.60 -6.63
N LYS A 138 -1.36 14.20 -7.82
CA LYS A 138 -2.37 14.96 -8.57
C LYS A 138 -3.68 15.07 -7.80
N ASN A 139 -4.19 13.95 -7.27
CA ASN A 139 -5.44 13.95 -6.50
C ASN A 139 -5.32 14.74 -5.20
N MET A 140 -4.20 14.62 -4.47
CA MET A 140 -3.96 15.42 -3.28
C MET A 140 -3.85 16.93 -3.59
N SER A 141 -3.19 17.30 -4.71
CA SER A 141 -3.12 18.70 -5.14
C SER A 141 -4.49 19.27 -5.49
N MET A 142 -5.35 18.48 -6.15
CA MET A 142 -6.73 18.89 -6.42
C MET A 142 -7.53 19.08 -5.12
N LEU A 143 -7.35 18.19 -4.15
CA LEU A 143 -7.97 18.31 -2.84
C LEU A 143 -7.45 19.53 -2.07
N ASP A 144 -6.17 19.88 -2.21
CA ASP A 144 -5.58 21.09 -1.64
C ASP A 144 -6.21 22.37 -2.19
N GLU A 145 -6.48 22.42 -3.49
CA GLU A 145 -7.18 23.54 -4.12
C GLU A 145 -8.65 23.66 -3.68
N MET A 146 -9.32 22.52 -3.47
CA MET A 146 -10.74 22.48 -3.07
C MET A 146 -10.97 22.80 -1.59
N TYR A 147 -10.01 22.46 -0.72
CA TYR A 147 -10.13 22.62 0.73
C TYR A 147 -8.93 23.43 1.26
N SER A 148 -9.11 24.75 1.35
CA SER A 148 -8.11 25.70 1.86
C SER A 148 -8.06 25.78 3.40
N GLY A 149 -8.29 24.66 4.09
CA GLY A 149 -8.17 24.61 5.54
C GLY A 149 -6.69 24.63 5.95
N ASP A 150 -6.24 25.75 6.53
CA ASP A 150 -4.86 25.96 6.97
C ASP A 150 -4.62 25.41 8.40
N ASP A 151 -5.41 24.42 8.85
CA ASP A 151 -5.21 23.86 10.17
C ASP A 151 -3.92 23.02 10.19
N PRO A 152 -2.94 23.38 11.03
CA PRO A 152 -1.66 22.70 11.05
C PRO A 152 -1.82 21.29 11.62
N MET A 153 -1.71 20.27 10.75
CA MET A 153 -1.71 18.86 11.15
C MET A 153 -0.63 18.57 12.19
N SER A 154 -1.04 17.92 13.29
CA SER A 154 -0.14 17.52 14.37
C SER A 154 0.79 16.36 13.98
N PRO A 155 1.98 16.24 14.61
CA PRO A 155 2.97 15.21 14.24
C PRO A 155 2.49 13.76 14.43
N SER A 156 1.67 13.50 15.46
CA SER A 156 1.11 12.17 15.72
C SER A 156 0.12 11.76 14.62
N VAL A 157 -0.71 12.69 14.17
CA VAL A 157 -1.67 12.44 13.10
C VAL A 157 -0.93 12.25 11.77
N TYR A 158 0.13 13.02 11.51
CA TYR A 158 0.98 12.82 10.33
C TYR A 158 1.56 11.40 10.27
N SER A 159 2.20 10.96 11.36
CA SER A 159 2.77 9.61 11.43
C SER A 159 1.74 8.51 11.20
N GLN A 160 0.53 8.66 11.76
CA GLN A 160 -0.57 7.72 11.53
C GLN A 160 -0.99 7.67 10.07
N VAL A 161 -1.21 8.83 9.44
CA VAL A 161 -1.67 8.92 8.05
C VAL A 161 -0.64 8.32 7.08
N ILE A 162 0.65 8.55 7.31
CA ILE A 162 1.73 7.95 6.52
C ILE A 162 1.84 6.44 6.77
N SER A 163 1.63 5.99 8.01
CA SER A 163 1.61 4.56 8.33
C SER A 163 0.45 3.84 7.63
N ASP A 164 -0.70 4.49 7.52
CA ASP A 164 -1.86 3.91 6.82
C ASP A 164 -1.63 3.88 5.30
N LEU A 165 -0.97 4.88 4.73
CA LEU A 165 -0.49 4.83 3.34
C LEU A 165 0.46 3.66 3.12
N HIS A 166 1.43 3.46 4.02
CA HIS A 166 2.40 2.38 3.93
C HIS A 166 1.71 1.01 3.89
N LYS A 167 0.73 0.79 4.77
CA LYS A 167 -0.05 -0.46 4.78
C LYS A 167 -0.77 -0.67 3.44
N LEU A 168 -1.43 0.36 2.92
CA LEU A 168 -2.13 0.29 1.64
C LEU A 168 -1.17 -0.11 0.51
N VAL A 169 -0.03 0.57 0.42
CA VAL A 169 1.01 0.30 -0.58
C VAL A 169 1.55 -1.12 -0.45
N CYS A 170 1.87 -1.57 0.77
CA CYS A 170 2.45 -2.90 1.00
C CYS A 170 1.46 -4.04 0.74
N ILE A 171 0.19 -3.87 1.10
CA ILE A 171 -0.86 -4.89 0.83
C ILE A 171 -1.04 -5.08 -0.69
N SER A 172 -0.93 -4.00 -1.47
CA SER A 172 -1.00 -4.08 -2.94
C SER A 172 0.17 -4.82 -3.57
N ILE A 173 1.34 -4.86 -2.91
CA ILE A 173 2.52 -5.60 -3.38
C ILE A 173 2.37 -7.10 -3.10
N GLU A 174 1.79 -7.48 -1.97
CA GLU A 174 1.66 -8.90 -1.56
C GLU A 174 0.59 -9.66 -2.36
N ALA A 175 -0.31 -8.95 -3.02
CA ALA A 175 -1.40 -9.50 -3.82
C ALA A 175 -1.12 -9.55 -5.33
N SER A 176 0.09 -9.18 -5.78
CA SER A 176 0.58 -9.26 -7.17
C SER A 176 1.60 -10.39 -7.33
#